data_AF-A0A954V4C9-F1
#
_entry.id   AF-A0A954V4C9-F1
#
_cell.length_a   1.000
_cell.length_b   1.000
_cell.length_c   1.000
_cell.angle_alpha   90.00
_cell.angle_beta   90.00
_cell.angle_gamma   90.00
#
_symmetry.space_group_name_H-M   'P 1'
#
loop_
_entity.id
_entity.type
_entity.pdbx_description
1 polymer ?
#
loop_
_entity_poly.entity_id
_entity_poly.type
_entity_poly.pdbx_seq_one_letter_code
_entity_poly.pdbx_strand_id
1 'polypeptide(L)'
;MSETKVWVTDPADHPYRIEFLRFESDSPVTGPLRELPHVAYRVEDMQAAIAGKEIILEPFTPMPGLSVAFIKEDGAVIELMKFDGSATEFAHVR
;
A
#
# COMPACT_ATOMS: atom_id res chain seq x y z
N MET A 1 9.43 -4.53 -13.61
CA MET A 1 9.47 -4.92 -12.18
C MET A 1 9.08 -6.38 -12.10
N SER A 2 9.81 -7.20 -11.35
CA SER A 2 9.39 -8.56 -11.05
C SER A 2 8.10 -8.54 -10.25
N GLU A 3 7.18 -9.46 -10.55
CA GLU A 3 5.96 -9.66 -9.77
C GLU A 3 6.30 -9.83 -8.28
N THR A 4 5.53 -9.19 -7.41
CA THR A 4 5.77 -9.19 -5.96
C THR A 4 5.50 -10.55 -5.31
N LYS A 5 4.84 -11.49 -6.02
CA LYS A 5 4.47 -12.83 -5.53
C LYS A 5 3.85 -12.77 -4.14
N VAL A 6 2.81 -11.95 -4.03
CA VAL A 6 2.06 -11.73 -2.80
C VAL A 6 0.60 -11.98 -3.07
N TRP A 7 -0.02 -12.77 -2.21
CA TRP A 7 -1.48 -12.88 -2.13
C TRP A 7 -2.01 -11.94 -1.05
N VAL A 8 -3.12 -11.27 -1.34
CA VAL A 8 -3.79 -10.35 -0.42
C VAL A 8 -5.24 -10.76 -0.17
N THR A 9 -5.80 -10.32 0.94
CA THR A 9 -7.23 -10.47 1.26
C THR A 9 -7.94 -9.13 1.09
N ASP A 10 -9.19 -9.11 0.63
CA ASP A 10 -9.92 -7.84 0.56
C ASP A 10 -10.19 -7.27 1.97
N PRO A 11 -9.68 -6.06 2.32
CA PRO A 11 -9.97 -5.43 3.61
C PRO A 11 -11.46 -5.07 3.78
N ALA A 12 -12.25 -5.00 2.71
CA ALA A 12 -13.69 -4.81 2.77
C ALA A 12 -14.42 -5.99 3.45
N ASP A 13 -13.86 -7.20 3.35
CA ASP A 13 -14.42 -8.44 3.90
C ASP A 13 -14.03 -8.67 5.37
N HIS A 14 -13.10 -7.88 5.93
CA HIS A 14 -12.63 -8.03 7.30
C HIS A 14 -13.34 -7.03 8.25
N PRO A 15 -13.86 -7.46 9.43
CA PRO A 15 -14.61 -6.59 10.35
C PRO A 15 -13.80 -5.39 10.89
N TYR A 16 -12.47 -5.49 10.83
CA TYR A 16 -11.54 -4.45 11.27
C TYR A 16 -10.76 -3.80 10.12
N ARG A 17 -11.17 -3.99 8.85
CA ARG A 17 -10.48 -3.43 7.67
C ARG A 17 -9.00 -3.83 7.55
N ILE A 18 -8.71 -5.09 7.87
CA ILE A 18 -7.34 -5.61 7.77
C ILE A 18 -7.20 -6.34 6.44
N GLU A 19 -6.24 -5.90 5.64
CA GLU A 19 -5.70 -6.66 4.52
C GLU A 19 -4.52 -7.51 5.00
N PHE A 20 -4.50 -8.77 4.61
CA PHE A 20 -3.44 -9.70 4.96
C PHE A 20 -2.58 -10.01 3.75
N LEU A 21 -1.32 -9.57 3.78
CA LEU A 21 -0.32 -9.93 2.78
C LEU A 21 0.27 -11.32 3.11
N ARG A 22 0.37 -12.16 2.09
CA ARG A 22 0.94 -13.52 2.15
C ARG A 22 1.97 -13.65 1.03
N PHE A 23 3.22 -13.37 1.38
CA PHE A 23 4.34 -13.47 0.45
C PHE A 23 4.73 -14.92 0.21
N GLU A 24 4.96 -15.30 -1.04
CA GLU A 24 5.57 -16.58 -1.36
C GLU A 24 7.01 -16.66 -0.81
N SER A 25 7.51 -17.88 -0.62
CA SER A 25 8.85 -18.11 -0.07
C SER A 25 9.94 -17.46 -0.93
N ASP A 26 9.73 -17.39 -2.24
CA ASP A 26 10.64 -16.79 -3.21
C ASP A 26 10.16 -15.42 -3.73
N SER A 27 9.27 -14.75 -2.99
CA SER A 27 8.90 -13.35 -3.26
C SER A 27 10.14 -12.45 -3.24
N PRO A 28 10.29 -11.55 -4.23
CA PRO A 28 11.41 -10.61 -4.27
C PRO A 28 11.28 -9.46 -3.26
N VAL A 29 10.12 -9.33 -2.60
CA VAL A 29 9.89 -8.31 -1.58
C VAL A 29 10.67 -8.69 -0.32
N THR A 30 11.44 -7.74 0.22
CA THR A 30 12.33 -7.94 1.37
C THR A 30 12.24 -6.77 2.33
N GLY A 31 12.81 -6.94 3.53
CA GLY A 31 12.92 -5.88 4.53
C GLY A 31 11.57 -5.47 5.13
N PRO A 32 11.44 -4.22 5.61
CA PRO A 32 10.28 -3.76 6.39
C PRO A 32 8.94 -3.99 5.70
N LEU A 33 8.86 -3.86 4.38
CA LEU A 33 7.63 -4.07 3.62
C LEU A 33 7.10 -5.52 3.71
N ARG A 34 8.01 -6.49 3.89
CA ARG A 34 7.66 -7.90 4.09
C ARG A 34 7.49 -8.28 5.57
N GLU A 35 8.27 -7.65 6.43
CA GLU A 35 8.44 -8.09 7.83
C GLU A 35 7.52 -7.36 8.82
N LEU A 36 7.01 -6.18 8.47
CA LEU A 36 6.19 -5.34 9.35
C LEU A 36 4.79 -5.13 8.78
N PRO A 37 3.77 -4.93 9.65
CA PRO A 37 2.50 -4.39 9.20
C PRO A 37 2.67 -2.95 8.72
N HIS A 38 1.73 -2.50 7.88
CA HIS A 38 1.64 -1.11 7.46
C HIS A 38 0.25 -0.54 7.73
N VAL A 39 0.20 0.78 7.87
CA VAL A 39 -1.05 1.53 7.97
C VAL A 39 -1.24 2.31 6.66
N ALA A 40 -2.41 2.14 6.05
CA ALA A 40 -2.74 2.79 4.80
C ALA A 40 -3.45 4.14 5.03
N TYR A 41 -2.99 5.17 4.33
CA TYR A 41 -3.60 6.51 4.32
C TYR A 41 -3.89 6.96 2.89
N ARG A 42 -5.08 7.53 2.69
CA ARG A 42 -5.41 8.21 1.46
C ARG A 42 -4.74 9.59 1.42
N VAL A 43 -4.16 9.94 0.28
CA VAL A 43 -3.56 11.26 0.02
C VAL A 43 -4.11 11.88 -1.26
N GLU A 44 -4.08 13.21 -1.33
CA GLU A 44 -4.53 13.97 -2.50
C GLU A 44 -3.41 14.08 -3.55
N ASP A 45 -2.17 14.29 -3.10
CA ASP A 45 -0.99 14.45 -3.95
C ASP A 45 0.13 13.50 -3.48
N MET A 46 0.49 12.56 -4.35
CA MET A 46 1.52 11.56 -4.06
C MET A 46 2.91 12.18 -3.95
N GLN A 47 3.24 13.16 -4.80
CA GLN A 47 4.57 13.78 -4.81
C GLN A 47 4.78 14.62 -3.54
N ALA A 48 3.75 15.35 -3.11
CA ALA A 48 3.78 16.06 -1.84
C ALA A 48 3.89 15.10 -0.65
N ALA A 49 3.16 13.98 -0.67
CA ALA A 49 3.14 13.02 0.44
C ALA A 49 4.47 12.27 0.66
N ILE A 50 5.22 11.99 -0.40
CA ILE A 50 6.53 11.30 -0.32
C ILE A 50 7.72 12.27 -0.17
N ALA A 51 7.51 13.58 -0.28
CA ALA A 51 8.59 14.56 -0.29
C ALA A 51 9.40 14.54 1.03
N GLY A 52 10.69 14.29 0.93
CA GLY A 52 11.60 14.24 2.08
C GLY A 52 11.43 13.01 2.98
N LYS A 53 10.69 11.98 2.53
CA LYS A 53 10.44 10.74 3.28
C LYS A 53 11.44 9.64 2.92
N GLU A 54 11.61 8.68 3.83
CA GLU A 54 12.33 7.43 3.55
C GLU A 54 11.41 6.52 2.73
N ILE A 55 11.60 6.51 1.41
CA ILE A 55 10.78 5.68 0.51
C ILE A 55 11.28 4.23 0.56
N ILE A 56 10.38 3.30 0.89
CA ILE A 56 10.62 1.85 0.87
C ILE A 56 10.28 1.29 -0.52
N LEU A 57 9.18 1.75 -1.10
CA LEU A 57 8.74 1.38 -2.45
C LEU A 57 8.20 2.62 -3.15
N GLU A 58 8.83 2.96 -4.28
CA GLU A 58 8.46 4.09 -5.12
C GLU A 58 7.00 3.99 -5.62
N PRO A 59 6.34 5.13 -5.90
CA PRO A 59 4.98 5.14 -6.41
C PRO A 59 4.79 4.21 -7.62
N PHE A 60 3.79 3.34 -7.55
CA PHE A 60 3.37 2.48 -8.63
C PHE A 60 1.84 2.40 -8.71
N THR A 61 1.31 1.74 -9.74
CA THR A 61 -0.14 1.63 -9.99
C THR A 61 -0.56 0.16 -9.91
N PRO A 62 -1.01 -0.33 -8.74
CA PRO A 62 -1.46 -1.73 -8.62
C PRO A 62 -2.73 -2.01 -9.42
N MET A 63 -3.61 -1.01 -9.58
CA MET A 63 -4.81 -1.09 -10.39
C MET A 63 -5.16 0.26 -11.01
N PRO A 64 -5.94 0.30 -12.11
CA PRO A 64 -6.30 1.56 -12.76
C PRO A 64 -6.94 2.56 -11.79
N GLY A 65 -6.36 3.77 -11.72
CA GLY A 65 -6.86 4.85 -10.88
C GLY A 65 -6.43 4.81 -9.42
N LEU A 66 -5.56 3.89 -9.02
CA LEU A 66 -4.93 3.87 -7.71
C LEU A 66 -3.41 3.94 -7.87
N SER A 67 -2.79 4.95 -7.27
CA SER A 67 -1.35 5.03 -7.09
C SER A 67 -0.99 4.75 -5.63
N VAL A 68 0.00 3.88 -5.41
CA VAL A 68 0.47 3.47 -4.08
C VAL A 68 1.97 3.70 -3.95
N ALA A 69 2.40 4.19 -2.79
CA ALA A 69 3.81 4.21 -2.39
C ALA A 69 3.95 3.74 -0.94
N PHE A 70 5.12 3.20 -0.58
CA PHE A 70 5.41 2.82 0.79
C PHE A 70 6.57 3.65 1.33
N ILE A 71 6.39 4.23 2.51
CA ILE A 71 7.43 4.98 3.22
C ILE A 71 7.67 4.37 4.60
N LYS A 72 8.81 4.72 5.18
CA LYS A 72 9.11 4.49 6.59
C LYS A 72 9.11 5.82 7.33
N GLU A 73 8.41 5.89 8.45
CA GLU A 73 8.44 7.06 9.35
C GLU A 73 8.41 6.54 10.79
N ASP A 74 9.33 6.99 11.64
CA ASP A 74 9.38 6.66 13.07
C ASP A 74 9.28 5.15 13.39
N GLY A 75 9.83 4.31 12.49
CA GLY A 75 9.82 2.86 12.62
C GLY A 75 8.56 2.16 12.11
N ALA A 76 7.54 2.91 11.70
CA ALA A 76 6.33 2.37 11.07
C ALA A 76 6.48 2.32 9.54
N VAL A 77 5.85 1.31 8.93
CA VAL A 77 5.65 1.27 7.47
C VAL A 77 4.29 1.92 7.19
N ILE A 78 4.28 2.85 6.24
CA ILE A 78 3.08 3.59 5.85
C ILE A 78 2.84 3.37 4.37
N GLU A 79 1.63 2.95 4.03
CA GLU A 79 1.15 2.90 2.66
C GLU A 79 0.40 4.20 2.36
N LEU A 80 0.80 4.89 1.30
CA LEU A 80 0.14 6.10 0.82
C LEU A 80 -0.63 5.76 -0.45
N MET A 81 -1.93 6.06 -0.46
CA MET A 81 -2.85 5.73 -1.55
C MET A 81 -3.43 6.99 -2.16
N LYS A 82 -3.17 7.25 -3.44
CA LYS A 82 -3.81 8.31 -4.22
C LYS A 82 -4.80 7.68 -5.18
N PHE A 83 -6.07 8.03 -5.03
CA PHE A 83 -7.14 7.61 -5.93
C PHE A 83 -7.44 8.72 -6.94
N ASP A 84 -7.47 8.38 -8.22
CA ASP A 84 -7.84 9.26 -9.32
C ASP A 84 -9.30 9.05 -9.75
N GLY A 85 -10.04 10.14 -9.98
CA GLY A 85 -11.39 10.09 -10.52
C GLY A 85 -12.39 9.30 -9.64
N SER A 86 -13.10 8.35 -10.24
CA SER A 86 -14.08 7.49 -9.58
C SER A 86 -13.49 6.20 -9.01
N ALA A 87 -12.15 6.06 -8.97
CA ALA A 87 -11.52 4.93 -8.32
C ALA A 87 -11.86 5.00 -6.84
N THR A 88 -12.76 4.11 -6.43
CA THR A 88 -13.16 3.97 -5.04
C THR A 88 -13.09 2.50 -4.71
N GLU A 89 -11.94 2.07 -4.22
CA GLU A 89 -12.04 1.11 -3.13
C GLU A 89 -12.46 1.90 -1.89
N PHE A 90 -13.45 1.35 -1.18
CA PHE A 90 -14.03 1.81 0.09
C PHE A 90 -15.17 2.86 0.06
N ALA A 91 -15.51 3.53 -1.04
CA ALA A 91 -16.58 4.56 -1.00
C ALA A 91 -18.00 4.03 -0.71
N HIS A 92 -18.23 2.72 -0.77
CA HIS A 92 -19.52 2.11 -0.48
C HIS A 92 -19.66 1.57 0.95
N VAL A 93 -18.64 1.72 1.79
CA VAL A 93 -18.70 1.20 3.16
C VAL A 93 -18.60 2.36 4.14
N ARG A 94 -19.76 2.66 4.73
CA ARG A 94 -19.94 3.61 5.82
C ARG A 94 -19.11 3.24 7.04
#